data_AF-A0A7J2M7E8-F1
#
_entry.id   AF-A0A7J2M7E8-F1
#
_cell.length_a   1.000
_cell.length_b   1.000
_cell.length_c   1.000
_cell.angle_alpha   90.00
_cell.angle_beta   90.00
_cell.angle_gamma   90.00
#
_symmetry.space_group_name_H-M   'P 1'
#
loop_
_entity.id
_entity.type
_entity.pdbx_description
1 polymer ?
#
loop_
_entity_poly.entity_id
_entity_poly.type
_entity_poly.pdbx_seq_one_letter_code
_entity_poly.pdbx_strand_id
1 'polypeptide(L)'
;EAMNVLPLLKTNFVDICMAMVEGSLSRKRIAFDKKSTVCKYVVPQGYGVKSEAGKEIRVDEEAIQRVGGLLFYASVNEENGKIYTTTSRSLAVVGIADEITEAELICERCLQHVSGDIFIRHDIGTQELLERRISHMAMLRG
;
A
#
# COMPACT_ATOMS: atom_id res chain seq x y z
N GLU A 1 4.79 -0.26 5.55
CA GLU A 1 4.27 -1.50 6.16
C GLU A 1 2.96 -1.30 6.91
N ALA A 2 2.72 -0.18 7.61
CA ALA A 2 1.44 0.01 8.31
C ALA A 2 0.24 0.35 7.41
N MET A 3 0.49 0.77 6.16
CA MET A 3 -0.50 1.27 5.22
C MET A 3 -1.54 0.25 4.72
N ASN A 4 -1.30 -1.06 4.84
CA ASN A 4 -2.32 -2.08 4.55
C ASN A 4 -3.13 -2.50 5.77
N VAL A 5 -2.90 -1.91 6.96
CA VAL A 5 -3.63 -2.27 8.19
C VAL A 5 -4.31 -1.06 8.79
N LEU A 6 -3.59 0.06 8.93
CA LEU A 6 -4.12 1.27 9.55
C LEU A 6 -5.35 1.87 8.85
N PRO A 7 -5.53 1.79 7.52
CA PRO A 7 -6.77 2.26 6.91
C PRO A 7 -8.03 1.53 7.37
N LEU A 8 -7.89 0.32 7.93
CA LEU A 8 -9.01 -0.43 8.50
C LEU A 8 -9.25 -0.10 9.98
N LEU A 9 -8.41 0.72 10.62
CA LEU A 9 -8.51 1.01 12.04
C LEU A 9 -9.73 1.90 12.31
N LYS A 10 -10.71 1.38 13.06
CA LYS A 10 -11.90 2.12 13.47
C LYS A 10 -11.67 2.91 14.75
N THR A 11 -10.88 2.34 15.66
CA THR A 11 -10.57 2.98 16.94
C THR A 11 -9.65 4.17 16.68
N ASN A 12 -9.96 5.34 17.24
CA ASN A 12 -9.12 6.53 17.08
C ASN A 12 -7.67 6.23 17.45
N PHE A 13 -6.75 6.44 16.50
CA PHE A 13 -5.34 6.14 16.66
C PHE A 13 -4.70 6.94 17.79
N VAL A 14 -5.08 8.21 17.97
CA VAL A 14 -4.56 9.06 19.06
C VAL A 14 -4.92 8.47 20.41
N ASP A 15 -6.15 7.97 20.58
CA ASP A 15 -6.59 7.36 21.83
C ASP A 15 -5.86 6.05 22.14
N ILE A 16 -5.39 5.33 21.11
CA ILE A 16 -4.55 4.14 21.27
C ILE A 16 -3.17 4.58 21.76
N CYS A 17 -2.56 5.57 21.12
CA CYS A 17 -1.27 6.12 21.54
C CYS A 17 -1.31 6.64 22.98
N MET A 18 -2.35 7.37 23.37
CA MET A 18 -2.51 7.85 24.74
C MET A 18 -2.62 6.70 25.74
N ALA A 19 -3.41 5.67 25.43
CA ALA A 19 -3.51 4.49 26.28
C ALA A 19 -2.18 3.71 26.41
N MET A 20 -1.31 3.76 25.40
CA MET A 20 0.05 3.22 25.49
C MET A 20 0.91 4.03 26.47
N VAL A 21 0.89 5.36 26.35
CA VAL A 21 1.64 6.27 27.24
C VAL A 21 1.21 6.12 28.70
N GLU A 22 -0.10 5.97 28.94
CA GLU A 22 -0.68 5.83 30.28
C GLU A 22 -0.59 4.40 30.85
N GLY A 23 -0.09 3.43 30.09
CA GLY A 23 -0.06 2.02 30.52
C GLY A 23 -1.46 1.39 30.66
N SER A 24 -2.45 1.94 29.96
CA SER A 24 -3.86 1.54 30.03
C SER A 24 -4.35 0.76 28.81
N LEU A 25 -3.47 0.49 27.83
CA LEU A 25 -3.80 -0.17 26.56
C LEU A 25 -4.55 -1.51 26.73
N SER A 26 -4.17 -2.33 27.72
CA SER A 26 -4.79 -3.63 27.99
C SER A 26 -6.30 -3.57 28.29
N ARG A 27 -6.80 -2.39 28.68
CA ARG A 27 -8.21 -2.13 28.96
C ARG A 27 -8.98 -1.57 27.76
N LYS A 28 -8.29 -1.28 26.66
CA LYS A 28 -8.89 -0.65 25.48
C LYS A 28 -9.24 -1.70 24.42
N ARG A 29 -10.48 -1.68 23.93
CA ARG A 29 -10.90 -2.49 22.80
C ARG A 29 -10.51 -1.78 21.50
N ILE A 30 -9.58 -2.37 20.76
CA ILE A 30 -9.19 -1.91 19.42
C ILE A 30 -10.03 -2.66 18.39
N ALA A 31 -10.67 -1.92 17.49
CA ALA A 31 -11.52 -2.46 16.44
C ALA A 31 -10.98 -2.07 15.06
N PHE A 32 -11.07 -3.03 14.14
CA PHE A 32 -10.77 -2.86 12.73
C PHE A 32 -12.00 -3.21 11.90
N ASP A 33 -12.15 -2.60 10.74
CA ASP A 33 -13.14 -3.01 9.76
C ASP A 33 -12.78 -4.39 9.20
N LYS A 34 -13.82 -5.23 9.05
CA LYS A 34 -13.69 -6.57 8.46
C LYS A 34 -13.68 -6.45 6.94
N LYS A 35 -12.58 -5.93 6.41
CA LYS A 35 -12.35 -5.69 4.98
C LYS A 35 -10.99 -6.22 4.57
N SER A 36 -10.83 -6.42 3.27
CA SER A 36 -9.57 -6.79 2.63
C SER A 36 -8.85 -5.55 2.12
N THR A 37 -7.52 -5.58 2.18
CA THR A 37 -6.65 -4.52 1.66
C THR A 37 -5.59 -5.11 0.76
N VAL A 38 -5.30 -4.45 -0.36
CA VAL A 38 -4.11 -4.73 -1.18
C VAL A 38 -3.30 -3.45 -1.27
N CYS A 39 -1.99 -3.57 -1.07
CA CYS A 39 -1.05 -2.46 -1.15
C CYS A 39 0.01 -2.78 -2.19
N LYS A 40 0.12 -1.94 -3.23
CA LYS A 40 1.14 -2.06 -4.27
C LYS A 40 2.04 -0.84 -4.23
N TYR A 41 3.35 -1.10 -4.20
CA TYR A 41 4.35 -0.03 -4.28
C TYR A 41 4.70 0.28 -5.72
N VAL A 42 4.86 1.57 -5.97
CA VAL A 42 5.59 2.10 -7.12
C VAL A 42 7.02 2.39 -6.66
N VAL A 43 7.98 1.82 -7.36
CA VAL A 43 9.41 1.92 -7.01
C VAL A 43 10.22 2.39 -8.23
N PRO A 44 11.43 2.94 -8.05
CA PRO A 44 12.31 3.24 -9.18
C PRO A 44 12.69 1.97 -9.95
N GLN A 45 13.05 2.11 -11.22
CA GLN A 45 13.69 1.02 -11.95
C GLN A 45 14.94 0.51 -11.22
N GLY A 46 15.19 -0.80 -11.33
CA GLY A 46 16.33 -1.45 -10.68
C GLY A 46 16.26 -1.53 -9.15
N TYR A 47 15.12 -1.21 -8.53
CA TYR A 47 14.95 -1.26 -7.07
C TYR A 47 15.38 -2.60 -6.46
N GLY A 48 16.17 -2.53 -5.39
CA GLY A 48 16.75 -3.71 -4.72
C GLY A 48 18.09 -4.19 -5.31
N VAL A 49 18.52 -3.63 -6.44
CA VAL A 49 19.82 -3.94 -7.08
C VAL A 49 20.60 -2.66 -7.41
N LYS A 50 20.08 -1.85 -8.35
CA LYS A 50 20.65 -0.55 -8.76
C LYS A 50 19.50 0.42 -9.04
N SER A 51 18.95 0.98 -7.97
CA SER A 51 17.80 1.90 -8.06
C SER A 51 18.12 3.18 -8.81
N GLU A 52 17.29 3.55 -9.77
CA GLU A 52 17.41 4.80 -10.53
C GLU A 52 16.67 5.97 -9.86
N ALA A 53 17.42 6.86 -9.22
CA ALA A 53 16.90 8.09 -8.60
C ALA A 53 16.82 9.26 -9.60
N GLY A 54 16.07 10.30 -9.23
CA GLY A 54 15.95 11.55 -9.98
C GLY A 54 15.04 11.45 -11.22
N LYS A 55 14.23 10.41 -11.34
CA LYS A 55 13.27 10.24 -12.44
C LYS A 55 11.91 10.80 -12.06
N GLU A 56 11.31 11.59 -12.95
CA GLU A 56 9.99 12.18 -12.72
C GLU A 56 8.91 11.07 -12.63
N ILE A 57 8.05 11.17 -11.61
CA ILE A 57 6.84 10.36 -11.45
C ILE A 57 5.65 11.31 -11.60
N ARG A 58 4.73 10.97 -12.49
CA ARG A 58 3.46 11.68 -12.67
C ARG A 58 2.36 10.89 -11.99
N VAL A 59 1.59 11.57 -11.15
CA VAL A 59 0.51 10.99 -10.37
C VAL A 59 -0.72 11.86 -10.54
N ASP A 60 -1.83 11.28 -10.99
CA ASP A 60 -3.14 11.94 -10.97
C ASP A 60 -3.86 11.53 -9.68
N GLU A 61 -3.62 12.31 -8.62
CA GLU A 61 -4.16 12.04 -7.27
C GLU A 61 -5.69 12.03 -7.26
N GLU A 62 -6.32 12.94 -8.03
CA GLU A 62 -7.77 13.01 -8.11
C GLU A 62 -8.37 11.78 -8.79
N ALA A 63 -7.73 11.26 -9.84
CA ALA A 63 -8.17 10.04 -10.50
C ALA A 63 -8.05 8.82 -9.58
N ILE A 64 -6.97 8.71 -8.82
CA ILE A 64 -6.80 7.66 -7.80
C ILE A 64 -7.92 7.75 -6.76
N GLN A 65 -8.22 8.95 -6.28
CA GLN A 65 -9.30 9.18 -5.33
C GLN A 65 -10.68 8.82 -5.92
N ARG A 66 -10.95 9.17 -7.18
CA ARG A 66 -12.20 8.81 -7.88
C ARG A 66 -12.40 7.30 -8.03
N VAL A 67 -11.32 6.55 -8.22
CA VAL A 67 -11.35 5.07 -8.23
C VAL A 67 -11.60 4.51 -6.83
N GLY A 68 -11.31 5.27 -5.77
CA GLY A 68 -11.48 4.88 -4.38
C GLY A 68 -10.22 4.30 -3.74
N GLY A 69 -9.04 4.49 -4.35
CA GLY A 69 -7.77 4.09 -3.77
C GLY A 69 -7.21 5.14 -2.81
N LEU A 70 -6.40 4.68 -1.86
CA LEU A 70 -5.59 5.55 -1.01
C LEU A 70 -4.18 5.65 -1.59
N LEU A 71 -3.66 6.87 -1.69
CA LEU A 71 -2.30 7.16 -2.12
C LEU A 71 -1.44 7.56 -0.92
N PHE A 72 -0.25 6.96 -0.81
CA PHE A 72 0.74 7.31 0.19
C PHE A 72 2.09 7.55 -0.48
N TYR A 73 2.61 8.78 -0.41
CA TYR A 73 3.99 9.07 -0.75
C TYR A 73 4.93 8.53 0.34
N ALA A 74 6.08 7.99 -0.09
CA ALA A 74 7.10 7.46 0.80
C ALA A 74 8.43 8.17 0.53
N SER A 75 9.27 7.65 -0.36
CA SER A 75 10.62 8.17 -0.62
C SER A 75 10.68 8.88 -1.97
N VAL A 76 10.22 10.13 -1.99
CA VAL A 76 10.23 11.01 -3.16
C VAL A 76 10.76 12.40 -2.81
N ASN A 77 11.26 13.11 -3.81
CA ASN A 77 11.53 14.55 -3.71
C ASN A 77 10.46 15.32 -4.48
N GLU A 78 10.02 16.45 -3.94
CA GLU A 78 9.20 17.41 -4.67
C GLU A 78 10.06 18.61 -5.06
N GLU A 79 10.10 18.93 -6.36
CA GLU A 79 10.78 20.11 -6.88
C GLU A 79 9.86 20.82 -7.87
N ASN A 80 9.50 22.07 -7.56
CA ASN A 80 8.63 22.91 -8.41
C ASN A 80 7.29 22.23 -8.78
N GLY A 81 6.66 21.53 -7.82
CA GLY A 81 5.39 20.82 -8.02
C GLY A 81 5.51 19.52 -8.83
N LYS A 82 6.72 19.03 -9.09
CA LYS A 82 6.98 17.73 -9.72
C LYS A 82 7.58 16.76 -8.71
N ILE A 83 7.20 15.49 -8.83
CA ILE A 83 7.64 14.42 -7.94
C ILE A 83 8.75 13.61 -8.63
N TYR A 84 9.82 13.31 -7.90
CA TYR A 84 10.98 12.57 -8.40
C TYR A 84 11.30 11.35 -7.54
N THR A 85 11.71 10.25 -8.19
CA THR A 85 12.18 9.04 -7.52
C THR A 85 13.41 9.34 -6.66
N THR A 86 13.51 8.64 -5.54
CA THR A 86 14.79 8.44 -4.84
C THR A 86 15.30 7.02 -5.16
N THR A 87 16.11 6.43 -4.28
CA THR A 87 16.58 5.04 -4.44
C THR A 87 15.67 3.99 -3.76
N SER A 88 14.62 4.44 -3.06
CA SER A 88 13.72 3.58 -2.29
C SER A 88 12.30 3.55 -2.85
N ARG A 89 11.36 2.89 -2.15
CA ARG A 89 9.94 2.85 -2.50
C ARG A 89 9.39 4.27 -2.61
N SER A 90 8.91 4.66 -3.79
CA SER A 90 8.49 6.04 -4.06
C SER A 90 7.13 6.34 -3.44
N LEU A 91 6.12 5.54 -3.78
CA LEU A 91 4.77 5.68 -3.26
C LEU A 91 4.06 4.33 -3.21
N ALA A 92 2.95 4.27 -2.50
CA ALA A 92 2.07 3.11 -2.45
C ALA A 92 0.63 3.51 -2.75
N VAL A 93 -0.06 2.62 -3.44
CA VAL A 93 -1.50 2.66 -3.60
C VAL A 93 -2.11 1.53 -2.78
N VAL A 94 -3.18 1.84 -2.05
CA VAL A 94 -3.93 0.87 -1.25
C VAL A 94 -5.37 0.83 -1.72
N GLY A 95 -5.80 -0.35 -2.17
CA GLY A 95 -7.20 -0.65 -2.43
C GLY A 95 -7.82 -1.31 -1.22
N ILE A 96 -9.09 -0.99 -0.93
CA ILE A 96 -9.86 -1.52 0.19
C ILE A 96 -11.21 -1.99 -0.33
N ALA A 97 -11.55 -3.25 -0.05
CA ALA A 97 -12.82 -3.84 -0.48
C ALA A 97 -13.25 -4.93 0.50
N ASP A 98 -14.38 -5.58 0.24
CA ASP A 98 -14.81 -6.71 1.07
C ASP A 98 -13.94 -7.95 0.76
N GLU A 99 -13.60 -8.18 -0.51
CA GLU A 99 -12.75 -9.28 -0.96
C GLU A 99 -11.36 -8.80 -1.45
N ILE A 100 -10.35 -9.66 -1.31
CA ILE A 100 -8.96 -9.34 -1.69
C ILE A 100 -8.81 -9.06 -3.19
N THR A 101 -9.55 -9.78 -4.03
CA THR A 101 -9.53 -9.62 -5.50
C THR A 101 -10.12 -8.28 -5.92
N GLU A 102 -11.14 -7.79 -5.22
CA GLU A 102 -11.71 -6.46 -5.47
C GLU A 102 -10.75 -5.35 -5.02
N ALA A 103 -10.10 -5.52 -3.86
CA ALA A 103 -9.08 -4.60 -3.37
C ALA A 103 -7.87 -4.53 -4.32
N GLU A 104 -7.48 -5.67 -4.90
CA GLU A 104 -6.46 -5.76 -5.93
C GLU A 104 -6.85 -5.00 -7.20
N LEU A 105 -8.08 -5.16 -7.68
CA LEU A 105 -8.59 -4.48 -8.86
C LEU A 105 -8.64 -2.95 -8.67
N ILE A 106 -9.01 -2.47 -7.47
CA ILE A 106 -8.94 -1.04 -7.13
C ILE A 106 -7.49 -0.55 -7.23
N CYS A 107 -6.54 -1.30 -6.68
CA CYS A 107 -5.11 -0.98 -6.79
C CYS A 107 -4.67 -0.86 -8.25
N GLU A 108 -4.95 -1.86 -9.09
CA GLU A 108 -4.54 -1.86 -10.50
C GLU A 108 -5.16 -0.70 -11.28
N ARG A 109 -6.44 -0.40 -11.06
CA ARG A 109 -7.10 0.76 -11.68
C ARG A 109 -6.45 2.08 -11.26
N CYS A 110 -6.11 2.23 -9.99
CA CYS A 110 -5.40 3.42 -9.51
C CYS A 110 -3.99 3.53 -10.10
N LEU A 111 -3.28 2.42 -10.28
CA LEU A 111 -1.92 2.42 -10.84
C LEU A 111 -1.86 2.84 -12.31
N GLN A 112 -2.98 2.77 -13.06
CA GLN A 112 -3.08 3.35 -14.41
C GLN A 112 -2.91 4.88 -14.42
N HIS A 113 -3.09 5.52 -13.26
CA HIS A 113 -2.93 6.96 -13.06
C HIS A 113 -1.56 7.35 -12.49
N VAL A 114 -0.62 6.40 -12.47
CA VAL A 114 0.79 6.64 -12.09
C VAL A 114 1.68 6.28 -13.28
N SER A 115 2.54 7.20 -13.70
CA SER A 115 3.44 6.98 -14.84
C SER A 115 4.82 7.60 -14.61
N GLY A 116 5.82 7.08 -15.32
CA GLY A 116 7.21 7.51 -15.19
C GLY A 116 8.16 6.35 -15.43
N ASP A 117 9.43 6.56 -15.09
CA ASP A 117 10.46 5.52 -15.14
C ASP A 117 10.44 4.69 -13.84
N ILE A 118 9.40 3.86 -13.73
CA ILE A 118 8.99 3.17 -12.49
C ILE A 118 8.76 1.68 -12.72
N PHE A 119 8.89 0.91 -11.66
CA PHE A 119 8.57 -0.50 -11.61
C PHE A 119 7.46 -0.77 -10.60
N ILE A 120 6.55 -1.69 -10.93
CA ILE A 120 5.44 -2.12 -10.09
C ILE A 120 5.32 -3.64 -10.21
N ARG A 121 5.07 -4.31 -9.08
CA ARG A 121 4.65 -5.71 -9.10
C ARG A 121 3.14 -5.81 -9.19
N HIS A 122 2.66 -6.26 -10.35
CA HIS A 122 1.23 -6.45 -10.61
C HIS A 122 0.68 -7.75 -10.00
N ASP A 123 1.53 -8.71 -9.63
CA ASP A 123 1.10 -10.00 -9.08
C ASP A 123 0.63 -9.96 -7.62
N ILE A 124 0.83 -8.84 -6.91
CA ILE A 124 0.46 -8.72 -5.49
C ILE A 124 -1.06 -8.72 -5.33
N GLY A 125 -1.58 -9.60 -4.48
CA GLY A 125 -3.03 -9.68 -4.19
C GLY A 125 -3.85 -10.42 -5.25
N THR A 126 -3.22 -10.97 -6.30
CA THR A 126 -3.93 -11.76 -7.31
C THR A 126 -4.35 -13.13 -6.73
N GLN A 127 -5.43 -13.68 -7.29
CA GLN A 127 -5.91 -15.02 -6.93
C GLN A 127 -4.83 -16.09 -7.12
N GLU A 128 -4.10 -16.03 -8.24
CA GLU A 128 -3.00 -16.98 -8.53
C GLU A 128 -1.90 -16.92 -7.46
N LEU A 129 -1.45 -15.71 -7.08
CA LEU A 129 -0.44 -15.57 -6.03
C LEU A 129 -0.97 -16.09 -4.70
N LEU A 130 -2.23 -15.80 -4.36
CA LEU A 130 -2.87 -16.24 -3.14
C LEU A 130 -2.93 -17.78 -3.06
N GLU A 131 -3.43 -18.44 -4.11
CA GLU A 131 -3.50 -19.90 -4.21
C GLU A 131 -2.11 -20.52 -4.06
N ARG A 132 -1.11 -19.99 -4.76
CA ARG A 132 0.28 -20.46 -4.64
C ARG A 132 0.80 -20.36 -3.20
N ARG A 133 0.45 -19.29 -2.46
CA ARG A 133 0.84 -19.14 -1.04
C ARG A 133 0.09 -20.11 -0.13
N ILE A 134 -1.20 -20.33 -0.37
CA ILE A 134 -2.02 -21.30 0.38
C ILE A 134 -1.47 -22.72 0.17
N SER A 135 -1.26 -23.14 -1.08
CA SER A 135 -0.71 -24.46 -1.40
C SER A 135 0.68 -24.66 -0.79
N HIS A 136 1.54 -23.65 -0.86
CA HIS A 136 2.86 -23.69 -0.22
C HIS A 136 2.76 -23.88 1.30
N MET A 137 1.86 -23.14 1.96
CA MET A 137 1.65 -23.29 3.40
C MET A 137 1.04 -24.65 3.78
N ALA A 138 0.18 -25.23 2.95
CA ALA A 138 -0.35 -26.57 3.15
C ALA A 138 0.77 -27.62 3.07
N MET A 139 1.62 -27.56 2.04
CA MET A 139 2.78 -28.47 1.90
C MET A 139 3.73 -28.39 3.10
N LEU A 140 3.94 -27.20 3.68
CA LEU A 140 4.78 -27.04 4.87
C LEU A 140 4.15 -27.60 6.15
N ARG A 141 2.83 -27.76 6.19
CA ARG A 141 2.10 -28.21 7.38
C ARG A 141 1.78 -29.71 7.36
N GLY A 142 1.87 -30.38 6.22
CA GLY A 142 1.54 -31.81 6.04
C GLY A 142 0.12 -31.99 5.54
#